data_AF-A0A2G2A3N2-F1
#
_entry.id   AF-A0A2G2A3N2-F1
#
_cell.length_a   1.000
_cell.length_b   1.000
_cell.length_c   1.000
_cell.angle_alpha   90.00
_cell.angle_beta   90.00
_cell.angle_gamma   90.00
#
_symmetry.space_group_name_H-M   'P 1'
#
loop_
_entity.id
_entity.type
_entity.pdbx_description
1 polymer ?
#
loop_
_entity_poly.entity_id
_entity_poly.type
_entity_poly.pdbx_seq_one_letter_code
_entity_poly.pdbx_strand_id
1 'polypeptide(L)'
;MRPRIGQYKDGQEPGGLDLDARTGHLALGVRAFERTLEIAVDPEAGPTTSGISCMLSFAYLLEHGADDAGQVDWMPEPGEKSRAAGEILKRFKYGWVNVGVEEATAFVGGTRATRNAVVGFAFENRDTAKPELRDYVDGLLTEHWLDTAMDMYLKVFDRSFAHDLDREMYHDSTHPFQQMISYEAGKGFLRLAARLEYPDVDRDEIDRVNDAMLQLETKDWGGGYITPIIFSLNKPASLESLLAPEITVSFDLDGTGRDQAWPWVSPETAILVWDPEESGEITSGRQLFG
;
A
#
# COMPACT_ATOMS: atom_id res chain seq x y z
N MET A 1 -22.85 -6.47 28.34
CA MET A 1 -22.37 -5.12 27.96
C MET A 1 -20.96 -5.28 27.39
N ARG A 2 -20.76 -5.02 26.09
CA ARG A 2 -19.40 -4.92 25.52
C ARG A 2 -18.88 -3.50 25.82
N PRO A 3 -17.61 -3.33 26.25
CA PRO A 3 -17.07 -2.01 26.51
C PRO A 3 -16.99 -1.20 25.21
N ARG A 4 -17.33 0.09 25.30
CA ARG A 4 -17.20 1.04 24.19
C ARG A 4 -15.72 1.25 23.90
N ILE A 5 -15.33 1.05 22.64
CA ILE A 5 -14.05 1.47 22.10
C ILE A 5 -13.99 3.00 22.24
N GLY A 6 -12.98 3.55 22.93
CA GLY A 6 -12.74 5.00 22.95
C GLY A 6 -12.71 5.71 24.31
N GLN A 7 -12.55 5.02 25.44
CA GLN A 7 -12.18 5.68 26.71
C GLN A 7 -10.87 5.12 27.26
N TYR A 8 -9.76 5.49 26.61
CA TYR A 8 -8.46 5.42 27.27
C TYR A 8 -8.32 6.67 28.15
N LYS A 9 -7.90 6.47 29.41
CA LYS A 9 -7.55 7.58 30.30
C LYS A 9 -6.28 8.24 29.76
N ASP A 10 -6.26 9.58 29.73
CA ASP A 10 -5.06 10.36 29.42
C ASP A 10 -3.86 9.82 30.22
N GLY A 11 -2.86 9.31 29.52
CA GLY A 11 -1.62 8.78 30.09
C GLY A 11 -1.50 7.26 30.21
N GLN A 12 -2.52 6.47 29.85
CA GLN A 12 -2.29 5.06 29.52
C GLN A 12 -2.04 4.96 28.02
N GLU A 13 -0.78 4.81 27.62
CA GLU A 13 -0.49 4.28 26.29
C GLU A 13 -1.31 3.01 26.10
N PRO A 14 -2.07 2.89 24.99
CA PRO A 14 -2.88 1.71 24.72
C PRO A 14 -1.93 0.52 24.83
N GLY A 15 -2.13 -0.32 25.86
CA GLY A 15 -1.14 -1.28 26.33
C GLY A 15 -0.46 -1.98 25.16
N GLY A 16 0.74 -1.50 24.81
CA GLY A 16 1.48 -2.00 23.68
C GLY A 16 1.67 -3.49 23.89
N LEU A 17 1.55 -4.27 22.81
CA LEU A 17 2.02 -5.64 22.87
C LEU A 17 3.46 -5.61 23.36
N ASP A 18 3.78 -6.52 24.27
CA ASP A 18 5.16 -6.77 24.67
C ASP A 18 6.01 -6.99 23.41
N LEU A 19 7.27 -6.55 23.44
CA LEU A 19 8.17 -6.54 22.29
C LEU A 19 8.30 -7.94 21.68
N ASP A 20 8.39 -8.96 22.54
CA ASP A 20 8.46 -10.37 22.17
C ASP A 20 7.18 -10.83 21.43
N ALA A 21 6.01 -10.35 21.88
CA ALA A 21 4.74 -10.66 21.23
C ALA A 21 4.61 -9.96 19.87
N ARG A 22 5.06 -8.71 19.76
CA ARG A 22 5.06 -7.94 18.51
C ARG A 22 5.97 -8.58 17.47
N THR A 23 7.22 -8.84 17.81
CA THR A 23 8.23 -9.43 16.91
C THR A 23 7.89 -10.87 16.55
N GLY A 24 7.33 -11.65 17.49
CA GLY A 24 6.82 -13.00 17.21
C GLY A 24 5.64 -13.02 16.23
N HIS A 25 4.70 -12.09 16.34
CA HIS A 25 3.62 -11.95 15.35
C HIS A 25 4.14 -11.48 13.99
N LEU A 26 5.10 -10.56 13.97
CA LEU A 26 5.73 -10.09 12.74
C LEU A 26 6.45 -11.23 12.01
N ALA A 27 7.22 -12.05 12.73
CA ALA A 27 7.89 -13.23 12.18
C ALA A 27 6.91 -14.22 11.54
N LEU A 28 5.82 -14.53 12.26
CA LEU A 28 4.76 -15.41 11.77
C LEU A 28 4.08 -14.84 10.52
N GLY A 29 3.82 -13.53 10.51
CA GLY A 29 3.26 -12.81 9.37
C GLY A 29 4.15 -12.93 8.14
N VAL A 30 5.44 -12.61 8.26
CA VAL A 30 6.40 -12.69 7.14
C VAL A 30 6.45 -14.11 6.57
N ARG A 31 6.63 -15.14 7.43
CA ARG A 31 6.64 -16.55 7.01
C ARG A 31 5.35 -16.96 6.29
N ALA A 32 4.19 -16.53 6.81
CA ALA A 32 2.90 -16.89 6.24
C ALA A 32 2.72 -16.25 4.85
N PHE A 33 3.13 -14.99 4.67
CA PHE A 33 3.07 -14.32 3.37
C PHE A 33 4.03 -14.95 2.37
N GLU A 34 5.28 -15.22 2.73
CA GLU A 34 6.23 -15.89 1.82
C GLU A 34 5.68 -17.23 1.35
N ARG A 35 5.19 -18.06 2.27
CA ARG A 35 4.59 -19.34 1.91
C ARG A 35 3.34 -19.19 1.05
N THR A 36 2.54 -18.15 1.28
CA THR A 36 1.37 -17.84 0.45
C THR A 36 1.82 -17.43 -0.96
N LEU A 37 2.87 -16.64 -1.10
CA LEU A 37 3.42 -16.23 -2.39
C LEU A 37 4.01 -17.41 -3.17
N GLU A 38 4.69 -18.35 -2.50
CA GLU A 38 5.16 -19.60 -3.11
C GLU A 38 4.02 -20.44 -3.70
N ILE A 39 2.84 -20.42 -3.06
CA ILE A 39 1.67 -21.22 -3.49
C ILE A 39 0.82 -20.46 -4.52
N ALA A 40 0.62 -19.15 -4.32
CA ALA A 40 -0.33 -18.34 -5.06
C ALA A 40 0.25 -17.75 -6.35
N VAL A 41 1.57 -17.67 -6.48
CA VAL A 41 2.24 -17.22 -7.69
C VAL A 41 2.58 -18.45 -8.52
N ASP A 42 1.61 -18.92 -9.31
CA ASP A 42 1.88 -19.90 -10.36
C ASP A 42 2.78 -19.25 -11.42
N PRO A 43 3.98 -19.77 -11.68
CA PRO A 43 4.90 -19.20 -12.67
C PRO A 43 4.36 -19.30 -14.10
N GLU A 44 3.43 -20.21 -14.39
CA GLU A 44 2.86 -20.40 -15.74
C GLU A 44 1.51 -19.70 -15.91
N ALA A 45 0.63 -19.72 -14.90
CA ALA A 45 -0.70 -19.11 -14.99
C ALA A 45 -0.72 -17.59 -14.74
N GLY A 46 0.41 -17.03 -14.28
CA GLY A 46 0.48 -15.64 -13.83
C GLY A 46 -0.25 -15.43 -12.50
N PRO A 47 -0.07 -14.25 -11.88
CA PRO A 47 -0.66 -13.98 -10.58
C PRO A 47 -2.18 -13.76 -10.69
N THR A 48 -2.94 -14.48 -9.86
CA THR A 48 -4.36 -14.16 -9.64
C THR A 48 -4.50 -12.82 -8.92
N THR A 49 -5.65 -12.15 -9.01
CA THR A 49 -5.93 -10.92 -8.23
C THR A 49 -5.62 -11.12 -6.74
N SER A 50 -5.98 -12.28 -6.18
CA SER A 50 -5.65 -12.65 -4.80
C SER A 50 -4.14 -12.72 -4.55
N GLY A 51 -3.37 -13.31 -5.48
CA GLY A 51 -1.90 -13.34 -5.39
C GLY A 51 -1.29 -11.93 -5.40
N ILE A 52 -1.80 -11.03 -6.24
CA ILE A 52 -1.34 -9.64 -6.27
C ILE A 52 -1.65 -8.92 -4.95
N SER A 53 -2.86 -9.08 -4.40
CA SER A 53 -3.22 -8.49 -3.10
C SER A 53 -2.36 -9.04 -1.95
N CYS A 54 -2.00 -10.33 -1.98
CA CYS A 54 -1.07 -10.92 -1.01
C CYS A 54 0.34 -10.29 -1.13
N MET A 55 0.84 -10.06 -2.34
CA MET A 55 2.13 -9.37 -2.55
C MET A 55 2.11 -7.94 -2.01
N LEU A 56 1.01 -7.20 -2.25
CA LEU A 56 0.85 -5.84 -1.72
C LEU A 56 0.84 -5.83 -0.19
N SER A 57 0.09 -6.76 0.41
CA SER A 57 0.03 -6.92 1.87
C SER A 57 1.40 -7.28 2.46
N PHE A 58 2.17 -8.11 1.75
CA PHE A 58 3.53 -8.47 2.15
C PHE A 58 4.48 -7.28 2.09
N ALA A 59 4.43 -6.48 1.01
CA ALA A 59 5.20 -5.24 0.90
C ALA A 59 4.91 -4.28 2.07
N TYR A 60 3.61 -4.10 2.38
CA TYR A 60 3.18 -3.25 3.51
C TYR A 60 3.71 -3.77 4.85
N LEU A 61 3.62 -5.10 5.08
CA LEU A 61 4.13 -5.72 6.30
C LEU A 61 5.64 -5.50 6.47
N LEU A 62 6.42 -5.67 5.39
CA LEU A 62 7.86 -5.46 5.40
C LEU A 62 8.21 -3.99 5.65
N GLU A 63 7.53 -3.05 4.98
CA GLU A 63 7.77 -1.61 5.18
C GLU A 63 7.52 -1.19 6.63
N HIS A 64 6.38 -1.59 7.20
CA HIS A 64 5.97 -1.16 8.54
C HIS A 64 6.63 -1.97 9.66
N GLY A 65 7.16 -3.16 9.34
CA GLY A 65 7.94 -3.99 10.26
C GLY A 65 9.45 -3.75 10.21
N ALA A 66 9.95 -2.91 9.29
CA ALA A 66 11.37 -2.75 9.03
C ALA A 66 12.18 -2.27 10.25
N ASP A 67 11.59 -1.42 11.09
CA ASP A 67 12.26 -0.91 12.31
C ASP A 67 12.45 -2.02 13.37
N ASP A 68 11.69 -3.12 13.25
CA ASP A 68 11.80 -4.30 14.12
C ASP A 68 12.64 -5.43 13.51
N ALA A 69 13.14 -5.28 12.28
CA ALA A 69 13.77 -6.36 11.50
C ALA A 69 14.92 -7.07 12.25
N GLY A 70 15.72 -6.34 13.02
CA GLY A 70 16.82 -6.89 13.84
C GLY A 70 16.37 -7.84 14.96
N GLN A 71 15.12 -7.71 15.39
CA GLN A 71 14.54 -8.42 16.53
C GLN A 71 13.68 -9.62 16.10
N VAL A 72 13.37 -9.73 14.82
CA VAL A 72 12.58 -10.85 14.27
C VAL A 72 13.47 -12.09 14.14
N ASP A 73 12.96 -13.26 14.51
CA ASP A 73 13.67 -14.55 14.39
C ASP A 73 13.63 -15.14 12.96
N TRP A 74 13.17 -14.35 12.01
CA TRP A 74 13.00 -14.70 10.62
C TRP A 74 13.41 -13.54 9.73
N MET A 75 14.06 -13.86 8.61
CA MET A 75 14.46 -12.88 7.60
C MET A 75 13.93 -13.36 6.25
N PRO A 76 13.33 -12.47 5.45
CA PRO A 76 12.98 -12.80 4.08
C PRO A 76 14.18 -13.32 3.30
N GLU A 77 13.95 -14.21 2.33
CA GLU A 77 15.07 -14.72 1.54
C GLU A 77 15.79 -13.57 0.81
N PRO A 78 17.13 -13.42 0.97
CA PRO A 78 17.86 -12.49 0.15
C PRO A 78 17.75 -12.97 -1.29
N GLY A 79 17.31 -12.08 -2.18
CA GLY A 79 17.08 -12.38 -3.60
C GLY A 79 18.29 -13.03 -4.31
N GLU A 80 18.11 -13.41 -5.58
CA GLU A 80 19.06 -14.24 -6.34
C GLU A 80 20.55 -13.99 -6.03
N LYS A 81 21.23 -15.06 -5.64
CA LYS A 81 22.66 -15.03 -5.27
C LYS A 81 23.50 -14.73 -6.51
N SER A 82 23.97 -13.49 -6.65
CA SER A 82 24.93 -13.15 -7.69
C SER A 82 26.32 -13.73 -7.39
N ARG A 83 27.13 -14.02 -8.42
CA ARG A 83 28.52 -14.46 -8.24
C ARG A 83 29.39 -13.41 -7.54
N ALA A 84 29.09 -12.12 -7.74
CA ALA A 84 29.76 -11.01 -7.05
C ALA A 84 29.50 -11.05 -5.52
N ALA A 85 28.32 -11.54 -5.11
CA ALA A 85 27.99 -11.71 -3.70
C ALA A 85 28.98 -12.62 -2.95
N GLY A 86 29.55 -13.63 -3.62
CA GLY A 86 30.46 -14.58 -2.99
C GLY A 86 31.77 -13.96 -2.50
N GLU A 87 32.40 -13.09 -3.30
CA GLU A 87 33.65 -12.42 -2.92
C GLU A 87 33.42 -11.34 -1.85
N ILE A 88 32.32 -10.58 -1.98
CA ILE A 88 31.91 -9.59 -0.97
C ILE A 88 31.66 -10.29 0.37
N LEU A 89 30.87 -11.37 0.36
CA LEU A 89 30.56 -12.14 1.55
C LEU A 89 31.82 -12.74 2.19
N LYS A 90 32.78 -13.24 1.40
CA LYS A 90 34.05 -13.78 1.91
C LYS A 90 34.86 -12.71 2.64
N ARG A 91 34.94 -11.49 2.08
CA ARG A 91 35.63 -10.36 2.73
C ARG A 91 34.89 -9.92 3.99
N PHE A 92 33.57 -9.79 3.90
CA PHE A 92 32.72 -9.44 5.03
C PHE A 92 32.85 -10.44 6.18
N LYS A 93 32.85 -11.74 5.91
CA LYS A 93 33.07 -12.81 6.91
C LYS A 93 34.42 -12.69 7.62
N TYR A 94 35.49 -12.42 6.87
CA TYR A 94 36.81 -12.21 7.45
C TYR A 94 36.88 -10.93 8.28
N GLY A 95 36.22 -9.88 7.79
CA GLY A 95 36.10 -8.59 8.45
C GLY A 95 35.32 -8.68 9.75
N TRP A 96 34.15 -9.31 9.75
CA TRP A 96 33.22 -9.41 10.89
C TRP A 96 33.88 -9.76 12.23
N VAL A 97 34.84 -10.68 12.21
CA VAL A 97 35.57 -11.09 13.41
C VAL A 97 36.58 -10.01 13.87
N ASN A 98 37.19 -9.30 12.93
CA ASN A 98 38.42 -8.54 13.14
C ASN A 98 38.25 -7.02 13.02
N VAL A 99 37.15 -6.52 12.48
CA VAL A 99 37.00 -5.11 12.08
C VAL A 99 35.95 -4.37 12.91
N GLY A 100 35.97 -3.04 12.81
CA GLY A 100 34.96 -2.13 13.38
C GLY A 100 33.94 -1.66 12.34
N VAL A 101 33.00 -0.81 12.76
CA VAL A 101 31.87 -0.31 11.95
C VAL A 101 32.34 0.33 10.64
N GLU A 102 33.34 1.22 10.67
CA GLU A 102 33.81 1.94 9.48
C GLU A 102 34.26 0.98 8.35
N GLU A 103 35.01 -0.06 8.71
CA GLU A 103 35.49 -1.04 7.74
C GLU A 103 34.33 -1.91 7.22
N ALA A 104 33.39 -2.29 8.11
CA ALA A 104 32.18 -3.01 7.71
C ALA A 104 31.34 -2.18 6.72
N THR A 105 31.14 -0.90 6.98
CA THR A 105 30.46 0.03 6.06
C THR A 105 31.20 0.13 4.72
N ALA A 106 32.53 0.24 4.74
CA ALA A 106 33.34 0.27 3.53
C ALA A 106 33.23 -1.04 2.70
N PHE A 107 33.12 -2.20 3.36
CA PHE A 107 32.95 -3.49 2.66
C PHE A 107 31.59 -3.64 1.99
N VAL A 108 30.53 -3.17 2.65
CA VAL A 108 29.18 -3.24 2.11
C VAL A 108 28.98 -2.20 1.00
N GLY A 109 29.84 -1.20 0.87
CA GLY A 109 29.99 -0.46 -0.39
C GLY A 109 28.76 0.32 -0.86
N GLY A 110 27.82 0.65 0.03
CA GLY A 110 26.66 1.52 -0.24
C GLY A 110 25.60 1.00 -1.22
N THR A 111 25.90 -0.03 -2.03
CA THR A 111 24.95 -0.51 -3.04
C THR A 111 23.94 -1.50 -2.48
N ARG A 112 22.79 -1.59 -3.14
CA ARG A 112 21.75 -2.56 -2.80
C ARG A 112 22.20 -4.02 -2.98
N ALA A 113 22.95 -4.29 -4.04
CA ALA A 113 23.43 -5.64 -4.36
C ALA A 113 24.43 -6.16 -3.32
N THR A 114 25.33 -5.32 -2.84
CA THR A 114 26.33 -5.65 -1.82
C THR A 114 25.68 -5.86 -0.45
N ARG A 115 24.65 -5.09 -0.07
CA ARG A 115 23.86 -5.34 1.14
C ARG A 115 23.17 -6.70 1.11
N ASN A 116 22.42 -6.97 0.04
CA ASN A 116 21.71 -8.24 -0.12
C ASN A 116 22.67 -9.45 -0.10
N ALA A 117 23.92 -9.27 -0.55
CA ALA A 117 24.95 -10.31 -0.47
C ALA A 117 25.39 -10.65 0.96
N VAL A 118 25.34 -9.70 1.89
CA VAL A 118 25.84 -9.89 3.27
C VAL A 118 24.74 -10.06 4.30
N VAL A 119 23.50 -9.65 4.00
CA VAL A 119 22.42 -9.58 4.99
C VAL A 119 22.12 -10.92 5.66
N GLY A 120 22.12 -12.02 4.91
CA GLY A 120 21.90 -13.35 5.48
C GLY A 120 22.95 -13.73 6.51
N PHE A 121 24.22 -13.38 6.25
CA PHE A 121 25.29 -13.62 7.23
C PHE A 121 25.19 -12.67 8.42
N ALA A 122 24.88 -11.39 8.20
CA ALA A 122 24.67 -10.44 9.29
C ALA A 122 23.52 -10.91 10.21
N PHE A 123 22.42 -11.37 9.64
CA PHE A 123 21.29 -11.93 10.36
C PHE A 123 21.67 -13.16 11.19
N GLU A 124 22.32 -14.16 10.57
CA GLU A 124 22.75 -15.39 11.24
C GLU A 124 23.72 -15.15 12.41
N ASN A 125 24.48 -14.06 12.37
CA ASN A 125 25.55 -13.78 13.35
C ASN A 125 25.24 -12.61 14.28
N ARG A 126 24.06 -11.97 14.19
CA ARG A 126 23.70 -10.75 14.92
C ARG A 126 23.89 -10.85 16.44
N ASP A 127 23.54 -11.98 17.04
CA ASP A 127 23.67 -12.19 18.49
C ASP A 127 25.13 -12.29 18.96
N THR A 128 26.02 -12.66 18.04
CA THR A 128 27.47 -12.77 18.27
C THR A 128 28.24 -11.54 17.81
N ALA A 129 27.56 -10.56 17.21
CA ALA A 129 28.16 -9.31 16.80
C ALA A 129 28.76 -8.58 18.01
N LYS A 130 29.90 -7.94 17.81
CA LYS A 130 30.45 -7.03 18.82
C LYS A 130 29.42 -5.93 19.14
N PRO A 131 29.34 -5.43 20.38
CA PRO A 131 28.36 -4.42 20.75
C PRO A 131 28.31 -3.21 19.81
N GLU A 132 29.48 -2.74 19.36
CA GLU A 132 29.60 -1.63 18.40
C GLU A 132 29.05 -1.91 17.00
N LEU A 133 28.89 -3.18 16.62
CA LEU A 133 28.35 -3.58 15.31
C LEU A 133 26.84 -3.84 15.34
N ARG A 134 26.20 -3.90 16.51
CA ARG A 134 24.77 -4.26 16.62
C ARG A 134 23.88 -3.26 15.89
N ASP A 135 24.05 -1.97 16.17
CA ASP A 135 23.27 -0.91 15.51
C ASP A 135 23.48 -0.91 13.98
N TYR A 136 24.70 -1.24 13.54
CA TYR A 136 25.00 -1.37 12.12
C TYR A 136 24.28 -2.57 11.48
N VAL A 137 24.23 -3.70 12.18
CA VAL A 137 23.51 -4.90 11.73
C VAL A 137 22.02 -4.65 11.68
N ASP A 138 21.46 -4.00 12.71
CA ASP A 138 20.05 -3.63 12.74
C ASP A 138 19.71 -2.71 11.57
N GLY A 139 20.55 -1.70 11.29
CA GLY A 139 20.42 -0.85 10.12
C GLY A 139 20.44 -1.62 8.79
N LEU A 140 21.36 -2.59 8.63
CA LEU A 140 21.40 -3.44 7.44
C LEU A 140 20.14 -4.29 7.27
N LEU A 141 19.56 -4.81 8.36
CA LEU A 141 18.35 -5.61 8.34
C LEU A 141 17.12 -4.75 8.02
N THR A 142 17.01 -3.56 8.63
CA THR A 142 15.98 -2.57 8.29
C THR A 142 16.05 -2.19 6.82
N GLU A 143 17.23 -1.83 6.32
CA GLU A 143 17.42 -1.46 4.91
C GLU A 143 17.05 -2.61 3.96
N HIS A 144 17.40 -3.85 4.29
CA HIS A 144 17.03 -5.02 3.50
C HIS A 144 15.52 -5.25 3.43
N TRP A 145 14.80 -5.06 4.55
CA TRP A 145 13.34 -5.17 4.56
C TRP A 145 12.69 -4.07 3.70
N LEU A 146 13.18 -2.83 3.79
CA LEU A 146 12.69 -1.73 2.95
C LEU A 146 13.01 -1.96 1.46
N ASP A 147 14.21 -2.44 1.16
CA ASP A 147 14.61 -2.84 -0.19
C ASP A 147 13.68 -3.94 -0.74
N THR A 148 13.35 -4.94 0.08
CA THR A 148 12.44 -6.04 -0.32
C THR A 148 11.00 -5.54 -0.49
N ALA A 149 10.51 -4.66 0.39
CA ALA A 149 9.21 -4.03 0.28
C ALA A 149 9.09 -3.23 -1.03
N MET A 150 10.12 -2.44 -1.37
CA MET A 150 10.18 -1.64 -2.59
C MET A 150 10.09 -2.52 -3.85
N ASP A 151 10.83 -3.64 -3.91
CA ASP A 151 10.72 -4.60 -5.01
C ASP A 151 9.33 -5.23 -5.11
N MET A 152 8.72 -5.55 -3.97
CA MET A 152 7.38 -6.12 -3.96
C MET A 152 6.35 -5.11 -4.46
N TYR A 153 6.44 -3.84 -4.03
CA TYR A 153 5.60 -2.77 -4.56
C TYR A 153 5.76 -2.62 -6.08
N LEU A 154 6.99 -2.59 -6.59
CA LEU A 154 7.24 -2.49 -8.03
C LEU A 154 6.64 -3.69 -8.80
N LYS A 155 6.85 -4.91 -8.29
CA LYS A 155 6.27 -6.13 -8.90
C LYS A 155 4.74 -6.11 -8.88
N VAL A 156 4.13 -5.64 -7.79
CA VAL A 156 2.67 -5.49 -7.67
C VAL A 156 2.18 -4.48 -8.69
N PHE A 157 2.85 -3.34 -8.79
CA PHE A 157 2.54 -2.28 -9.76
C PHE A 157 2.52 -2.84 -11.18
N ASP A 158 3.60 -3.49 -11.62
CA ASP A 158 3.73 -4.05 -12.97
C ASP A 158 2.64 -5.08 -13.31
N ARG A 159 2.25 -5.88 -12.32
CA ARG A 159 1.25 -6.94 -12.48
C ARG A 159 -0.18 -6.41 -12.51
N SER A 160 -0.44 -5.27 -11.89
CA SER A 160 -1.80 -4.72 -11.72
C SER A 160 -2.10 -3.54 -12.65
N PHE A 161 -1.09 -2.78 -13.08
CA PHE A 161 -1.27 -1.52 -13.79
C PHE A 161 -2.12 -1.65 -15.05
N ALA A 162 -1.78 -2.58 -15.95
CA ALA A 162 -2.52 -2.75 -17.20
C ALA A 162 -3.99 -3.13 -16.95
N HIS A 163 -4.24 -4.02 -16.00
CA HIS A 163 -5.60 -4.43 -15.63
C HIS A 163 -6.39 -3.28 -14.99
N ASP A 164 -5.78 -2.51 -14.09
CA ASP A 164 -6.44 -1.37 -13.46
C ASP A 164 -6.69 -0.24 -14.46
N LEU A 165 -5.75 0.02 -15.38
CA LEU A 165 -5.89 0.99 -16.46
C LEU A 165 -6.94 0.57 -17.50
N ASP A 166 -7.20 -0.72 -17.71
CA ASP A 166 -8.21 -1.17 -18.68
C ASP A 166 -9.65 -1.09 -18.13
N ARG A 167 -9.83 -0.91 -16.82
CA ARG A 167 -11.18 -0.86 -16.21
C ARG A 167 -11.99 0.30 -16.78
N GLU A 168 -13.16 0.00 -17.36
CA GLU A 168 -14.05 1.02 -17.92
C GLU A 168 -14.71 1.89 -16.85
N MET A 169 -14.92 1.35 -15.64
CA MET A 169 -15.66 2.03 -14.59
C MET A 169 -15.23 1.55 -13.20
N TYR A 170 -15.16 2.47 -12.24
CA TYR A 170 -14.95 2.15 -10.82
C TYR A 170 -16.21 2.54 -10.03
N HIS A 171 -16.79 1.57 -9.32
CA HIS A 171 -18.09 1.75 -8.64
C HIS A 171 -18.02 2.59 -7.35
N ASP A 172 -16.83 2.97 -6.89
CA ASP A 172 -16.67 3.77 -5.67
C ASP A 172 -16.50 5.26 -5.99
N SER A 173 -17.43 6.07 -5.50
CA SER A 173 -17.82 7.39 -5.99
C SER A 173 -16.94 8.55 -5.51
N THR A 174 -16.00 8.32 -4.60
CA THR A 174 -15.21 9.43 -4.04
C THR A 174 -13.79 9.53 -4.62
N HIS A 175 -13.08 8.40 -4.79
CA HIS A 175 -11.70 8.38 -5.25
C HIS A 175 -11.39 7.11 -6.07
N PRO A 176 -11.83 7.04 -7.34
CA PRO A 176 -11.92 5.78 -8.09
C PRO A 176 -10.58 5.07 -8.24
N PHE A 177 -9.49 5.82 -8.41
CA PHE A 177 -8.15 5.23 -8.57
C PHE A 177 -7.42 4.97 -7.25
N GLN A 178 -7.78 5.62 -6.14
CA GLN A 178 -7.00 5.51 -4.89
C GLN A 178 -7.07 4.11 -4.25
N GLN A 179 -8.10 3.34 -4.61
CA GLN A 179 -8.30 1.96 -4.17
C GLN A 179 -7.70 0.92 -5.13
N MET A 180 -7.12 1.36 -6.24
CA MET A 180 -6.48 0.46 -7.20
C MET A 180 -5.18 -0.07 -6.61
N ILE A 181 -4.96 -1.37 -6.82
CA ILE A 181 -3.77 -2.06 -6.34
C ILE A 181 -2.52 -1.44 -6.96
N SER A 182 -2.56 -1.12 -8.26
CA SER A 182 -1.46 -0.43 -8.95
C SER A 182 -1.20 0.94 -8.35
N TYR A 183 -2.24 1.75 -8.09
CA TYR A 183 -2.06 3.08 -7.52
C TYR A 183 -1.45 3.05 -6.11
N GLU A 184 -1.92 2.13 -5.25
CA GLU A 184 -1.34 1.94 -3.92
C GLU A 184 0.12 1.50 -4.01
N ALA A 185 0.41 0.53 -4.87
CA ALA A 185 1.75 -0.01 -5.04
C ALA A 185 2.73 1.01 -5.63
N GLY A 186 2.31 1.79 -6.63
CA GLY A 186 3.11 2.86 -7.23
C GLY A 186 3.48 3.92 -6.20
N LYS A 187 2.53 4.37 -5.36
CA LYS A 187 2.83 5.26 -4.22
C LYS A 187 3.79 4.64 -3.21
N GLY A 188 3.64 3.35 -2.91
CA GLY A 188 4.53 2.60 -2.02
C GLY A 188 5.97 2.62 -2.51
N PHE A 189 6.15 2.24 -3.78
CA PHE A 189 7.45 2.28 -4.46
C PHE A 189 8.07 3.68 -4.46
N LEU A 190 7.35 4.70 -4.93
CA LEU A 190 7.87 6.08 -5.03
C LEU A 190 8.24 6.65 -3.65
N ARG A 191 7.45 6.36 -2.61
CA ARG A 191 7.75 6.77 -1.23
C ARG A 191 9.05 6.14 -0.72
N LEU A 192 9.25 4.84 -0.94
CA LEU A 192 10.46 4.15 -0.51
C LEU A 192 11.69 4.58 -1.31
N ALA A 193 11.55 4.74 -2.63
CA ALA A 193 12.61 5.25 -3.49
C ALA A 193 13.09 6.65 -3.05
N ALA A 194 12.16 7.53 -2.67
CA ALA A 194 12.49 8.85 -2.13
C ALA A 194 13.14 8.79 -0.74
N ARG A 195 12.61 7.95 0.16
CA ARG A 195 13.13 7.79 1.54
C ARG A 195 14.58 7.35 1.58
N LEU A 196 14.95 6.44 0.69
CA LEU A 196 16.23 5.78 0.77
C LEU A 196 17.37 6.57 0.11
N GLU A 197 17.06 7.71 -0.54
CA GLU A 197 18.01 8.55 -1.30
C GLU A 197 18.96 7.72 -2.19
N TYR A 198 18.52 6.53 -2.63
CA TYR A 198 19.45 5.56 -3.18
C TYR A 198 19.93 5.99 -4.57
N PRO A 199 21.25 6.09 -4.79
CA PRO A 199 21.79 6.31 -6.14
C PRO A 199 21.52 5.13 -7.08
N ASP A 200 21.11 3.98 -6.55
CA ASP A 200 20.96 2.72 -7.28
C ASP A 200 19.52 2.41 -7.72
N VAL A 201 18.52 3.19 -7.30
CA VAL A 201 17.18 3.05 -7.89
C VAL A 201 17.24 3.67 -9.28
N ASP A 202 16.88 2.89 -10.28
CA ASP A 202 16.90 3.34 -11.67
C ASP A 202 15.93 4.53 -11.83
N ARG A 203 16.46 5.65 -12.31
CA ARG A 203 15.65 6.87 -12.55
C ARG A 203 14.61 6.63 -13.61
N ASP A 204 14.92 5.80 -14.61
CA ASP A 204 13.97 5.46 -15.67
C ASP A 204 12.78 4.68 -15.08
N GLU A 205 13.00 3.89 -14.03
CA GLU A 205 11.96 3.17 -13.30
C GLU A 205 11.06 4.12 -12.50
N ILE A 206 11.65 5.11 -11.82
CA ILE A 206 10.91 6.16 -11.10
C ILE A 206 10.05 6.97 -12.06
N ASP A 207 10.62 7.40 -13.19
CA ASP A 207 9.92 8.18 -14.20
C ASP A 207 8.78 7.36 -14.83
N ARG A 208 9.01 6.08 -15.13
CA ARG A 208 7.97 5.16 -15.63
C ARG A 208 6.79 5.03 -14.65
N VAL A 209 7.06 4.83 -13.36
CA VAL A 209 6.00 4.72 -12.36
C VAL A 209 5.26 6.05 -12.21
N ASN A 210 5.95 7.19 -12.17
CA ASN A 210 5.31 8.51 -12.14
C ASN A 210 4.38 8.74 -13.35
N ASP A 211 4.84 8.46 -14.56
CA ASP A 211 4.05 8.63 -15.79
C ASP A 211 2.80 7.73 -15.79
N ALA A 212 2.94 6.50 -15.33
CA ALA A 212 1.84 5.56 -15.23
C ALA A 212 0.84 5.95 -14.12
N MET A 213 1.31 6.51 -13.00
CA MET A 213 0.45 7.08 -11.96
C MET A 213 -0.34 8.28 -12.48
N LEU A 214 0.30 9.16 -13.25
CA LEU A 214 -0.38 10.29 -13.91
C LEU A 214 -1.46 9.80 -14.88
N GLN A 215 -1.23 8.70 -15.60
CA GLN A 215 -2.27 8.09 -16.44
C GLN A 215 -3.48 7.63 -15.63
N LEU A 216 -3.28 7.00 -14.46
CA LEU A 216 -4.40 6.63 -13.58
C LEU A 216 -5.15 7.85 -13.04
N GLU A 217 -4.43 8.90 -12.67
CA GLU A 217 -5.02 10.13 -12.10
C GLU A 217 -5.80 10.94 -13.14
N THR A 218 -5.34 10.95 -14.40
CA THR A 218 -5.92 11.78 -15.48
C THR A 218 -6.94 11.04 -16.34
N LYS A 219 -7.06 9.72 -16.19
CA LYS A 219 -8.06 8.94 -16.91
C LYS A 219 -9.48 9.36 -16.51
N ASP A 220 -10.36 9.52 -17.51
CA ASP A 220 -11.81 9.62 -17.29
C ASP A 220 -12.33 8.23 -16.92
N TRP A 221 -12.55 8.01 -15.62
CA TRP A 221 -13.02 6.73 -15.07
C TRP A 221 -14.52 6.47 -15.25
N GLY A 222 -15.23 7.39 -15.92
CA GLY A 222 -16.69 7.46 -15.85
C GLY A 222 -17.12 7.92 -14.46
N GLY A 223 -18.13 8.79 -14.37
CA GLY A 223 -18.66 9.22 -13.07
C GLY A 223 -19.04 8.01 -12.22
N GLY A 224 -18.66 8.04 -10.94
CA GLY A 224 -19.05 6.98 -10.02
C GLY A 224 -20.57 6.93 -9.88
N TYR A 225 -21.10 5.78 -9.48
CA TYR A 225 -22.53 5.70 -9.16
C TYR A 225 -22.76 6.46 -7.87
N ILE A 226 -23.43 7.59 -7.97
CA ILE A 226 -24.05 8.25 -6.83
C ILE A 226 -25.44 7.63 -6.70
N THR A 227 -25.71 7.00 -5.55
CA THR A 227 -27.00 6.38 -5.22
C THR A 227 -27.74 7.22 -4.19
N PRO A 228 -28.53 8.24 -4.61
CA PRO A 228 -29.07 9.22 -3.67
C PRO A 228 -30.00 8.56 -2.66
N ILE A 229 -29.86 8.93 -1.39
CA ILE A 229 -30.83 8.58 -0.36
C ILE A 229 -32.05 9.50 -0.52
N ILE A 230 -33.22 8.90 -0.74
CA ILE A 230 -34.48 9.63 -0.93
C ILE A 230 -35.47 9.35 0.20
N PHE A 231 -36.30 10.34 0.51
CA PHE A 231 -37.33 10.28 1.54
C PHE A 231 -38.69 10.73 1.00
N SER A 232 -39.75 10.09 1.46
CA SER A 232 -41.10 10.63 1.31
C SER A 232 -41.33 11.76 2.31
N LEU A 233 -41.83 12.91 1.86
CA LEU A 233 -42.13 14.04 2.74
C LEU A 233 -43.46 13.88 3.50
N ASN A 234 -44.40 13.11 2.95
CA ASN A 234 -45.79 13.11 3.44
C ASN A 234 -46.15 11.86 4.25
N LYS A 235 -45.83 10.68 3.71
CA LYS A 235 -46.24 9.39 4.28
C LYS A 235 -45.36 8.25 3.76
N PRO A 236 -45.27 7.11 4.45
CA PRO A 236 -44.66 5.92 3.87
C PRO A 236 -45.25 5.63 2.49
N ALA A 237 -44.37 5.45 1.51
CA ALA A 237 -44.69 5.40 0.09
C ALA A 237 -43.86 4.29 -0.57
N SER A 238 -44.37 3.70 -1.65
CA SER A 238 -43.58 2.75 -2.43
C SER A 238 -42.54 3.50 -3.26
N LEU A 239 -41.44 2.83 -3.62
CA LEU A 239 -40.40 3.43 -4.47
C LEU A 239 -40.98 4.00 -5.77
N GLU A 240 -41.91 3.27 -6.43
CA GLU A 240 -42.57 3.74 -7.66
C GLU A 240 -43.28 5.09 -7.49
N SER A 241 -43.89 5.35 -6.33
CA SER A 241 -44.55 6.63 -6.05
C SER A 241 -43.60 7.78 -5.69
N LEU A 242 -42.34 7.47 -5.38
CA LEU A 242 -41.29 8.46 -5.13
C LEU A 242 -40.60 8.93 -6.41
N LEU A 243 -40.82 8.22 -7.52
CA LEU A 243 -40.23 8.53 -8.81
C LEU A 243 -41.25 9.24 -9.71
N ALA A 244 -40.77 10.12 -10.57
CA ALA A 244 -41.55 10.76 -11.63
C ALA A 244 -40.73 10.68 -12.93
N PRO A 245 -40.64 9.50 -13.56
CA PRO A 245 -39.73 9.26 -14.69
C PRO A 245 -40.01 10.13 -15.92
N GLU A 246 -41.22 10.69 -16.03
CA GLU A 246 -41.61 11.68 -17.03
C GLU A 246 -41.04 13.09 -16.77
N ILE A 247 -40.59 13.36 -15.54
CA ILE A 247 -39.88 14.60 -15.18
C ILE A 247 -38.40 14.36 -15.44
N THR A 248 -37.80 15.25 -16.22
CA THR A 248 -36.37 15.24 -16.51
C THR A 248 -35.74 16.52 -16.01
N VAL A 249 -34.59 16.42 -15.34
CA VAL A 249 -33.78 17.56 -14.93
C VAL A 249 -32.38 17.47 -15.52
N SER A 250 -31.78 18.63 -15.77
CA SER A 250 -30.37 18.75 -16.14
C SER A 250 -29.55 18.88 -14.86
N PHE A 251 -28.73 17.89 -14.54
CA PHE A 251 -27.95 17.84 -13.30
C PHE A 251 -26.71 16.95 -13.46
N ASP A 252 -25.60 17.30 -12.80
CA ASP A 252 -24.38 16.49 -12.71
C ASP A 252 -24.53 15.32 -11.73
N LEU A 253 -25.46 14.39 -11.97
CA LEU A 253 -25.78 13.31 -11.03
C LEU A 253 -24.60 12.37 -10.76
N ASP A 254 -23.69 12.19 -11.72
CA ASP A 254 -22.55 11.27 -11.63
C ASP A 254 -21.26 11.94 -11.13
N GLY A 255 -21.30 13.24 -10.83
CA GLY A 255 -20.19 13.97 -10.23
C GLY A 255 -19.01 14.21 -11.18
N THR A 256 -19.28 14.23 -12.49
CA THR A 256 -18.29 14.48 -13.55
C THR A 256 -18.10 15.95 -13.88
N GLY A 257 -18.90 16.84 -13.29
CA GLY A 257 -18.97 18.26 -13.63
C GLY A 257 -19.69 18.52 -14.95
N ARG A 258 -20.46 17.54 -15.45
CA ARG A 258 -21.23 17.66 -16.70
C ARG A 258 -22.72 17.49 -16.40
N ASP A 259 -23.48 18.53 -16.69
CA ASP A 259 -24.94 18.45 -16.64
C ASP A 259 -25.47 17.45 -17.66
N GLN A 260 -26.21 16.46 -17.17
CA GLN A 260 -26.84 15.42 -17.99
C GLN A 260 -28.34 15.39 -17.69
N ALA A 261 -29.13 14.91 -18.66
CA ALA A 261 -30.58 14.81 -18.52
C ALA A 261 -30.96 13.51 -17.80
N TRP A 262 -31.54 13.64 -16.59
CA TRP A 262 -31.92 12.50 -15.76
C TRP A 262 -33.42 12.46 -15.47
N PRO A 263 -34.06 11.28 -15.53
CA PRO A 263 -35.35 11.07 -14.87
C PRO A 263 -35.26 11.44 -13.39
N TRP A 264 -36.30 12.06 -12.83
CA TRP A 264 -36.23 12.65 -11.50
C TRP A 264 -37.20 12.04 -10.50
N VAL A 265 -37.06 12.46 -9.24
CA VAL A 265 -37.98 12.13 -8.16
C VAL A 265 -39.27 12.95 -8.26
N SER A 266 -40.35 12.44 -7.67
CA SER A 266 -41.61 13.17 -7.60
C SER A 266 -41.49 14.43 -6.72
N PRO A 267 -42.31 15.48 -6.92
CA PRO A 267 -42.27 16.69 -6.11
C PRO A 267 -42.54 16.49 -4.60
N GLU A 268 -43.07 15.32 -4.22
CA GLU A 268 -43.32 14.94 -2.82
C GLU A 268 -42.15 14.13 -2.20
N THR A 269 -41.06 13.98 -2.94
CA THR A 269 -39.86 13.24 -2.55
C THR A 269 -38.72 14.21 -2.30
N ALA A 270 -38.03 14.05 -1.17
CA ALA A 270 -36.80 14.77 -0.85
C ALA A 270 -35.58 13.91 -1.14
N ILE A 271 -34.51 14.54 -1.59
CA ILE A 271 -33.18 13.93 -1.72
C ILE A 271 -32.33 14.45 -0.55
N LEU A 272 -31.59 13.56 0.11
CA LEU A 272 -30.66 13.93 1.15
C LEU A 272 -29.39 14.53 0.55
N VAL A 273 -29.07 15.76 0.93
CA VAL A 273 -27.95 16.53 0.38
C VAL A 273 -27.05 17.09 1.49
N TRP A 274 -25.79 17.34 1.15
CA TRP A 274 -24.80 18.01 1.98
C TRP A 274 -24.12 19.11 1.16
N ASP A 275 -24.18 20.34 1.67
CA ASP A 275 -23.47 21.49 1.11
C ASP A 275 -22.29 21.85 2.02
N PRO A 276 -21.07 21.35 1.74
CA PRO A 276 -19.90 21.63 2.57
C PRO A 276 -19.47 23.10 2.55
N GLU A 277 -19.85 23.85 1.51
CA GLU A 277 -19.41 25.24 1.30
C GLU A 277 -20.41 26.25 1.88
N GLU A 278 -21.56 25.80 2.40
CA GLU A 278 -22.66 26.64 2.88
C GLU A 278 -23.14 27.68 1.84
N SER A 279 -23.01 27.35 0.56
CA SER A 279 -23.43 28.17 -0.57
C SER A 279 -24.95 28.27 -0.74
N GLY A 280 -25.68 27.26 -0.24
CA GLY A 280 -27.10 27.05 -0.50
C GLY A 280 -27.39 26.39 -1.86
N GLU A 281 -26.35 26.00 -2.62
CA GLU A 281 -26.49 25.44 -3.96
C GLU A 281 -26.01 23.99 -4.01
N ILE A 282 -26.85 23.13 -4.61
CA ILE A 282 -26.52 21.73 -4.91
C ILE A 282 -26.38 21.63 -6.43
N THR A 283 -25.15 21.51 -6.90
CA THR A 283 -24.80 21.54 -8.33
C THR A 283 -24.22 20.22 -8.82
N SER A 284 -23.78 19.34 -7.90
CA SER A 284 -23.19 18.05 -8.25
C SER A 284 -23.78 16.92 -7.42
N GLY A 285 -23.86 15.73 -8.01
CA GLY A 285 -24.23 14.49 -7.35
C GLY A 285 -23.29 14.15 -6.19
N ARG A 286 -22.05 14.66 -6.19
CA ARG A 286 -21.10 14.52 -5.06
C ARG A 286 -21.59 15.17 -3.77
N GLN A 287 -22.55 16.08 -3.85
CA GLN A 287 -23.22 16.71 -2.72
C GLN A 287 -24.45 15.91 -2.25
N LEU A 288 -24.78 14.79 -2.89
CA LEU A 288 -25.84 13.89 -2.45
C LEU A 288 -25.26 12.81 -1.53
N PHE A 289 -26.02 12.39 -0.52
CA PHE A 289 -25.64 11.22 0.26
C PHE A 289 -25.99 9.95 -0.52
N GLY A 290 -25.03 9.02 -0.64
CA GLY A 290 -25.21 7.79 -1.40
C GLY A 290 -23.99 6.90 -1.48
#